data_AF-A0AAW1QML2-F1
#
_entry.id   AF-A0AAW1QML2-F1
#
_cell.length_a   1.000
_cell.length_b   1.000
_cell.length_c   1.000
_cell.angle_alpha   90.00
_cell.angle_beta   90.00
_cell.angle_gamma   90.00
#
_symmetry.space_group_name_H-M   'P 1'
#
loop_
_entity.id
_entity.type
_entity.pdbx_description
1 polymer ?
#
loop_
_entity_poly.entity_id
_entity_poly.type
_entity_poly.pdbx_seq_one_letter_code
_entity_poly.pdbx_strand_id
1 'polypeptide(L)'
;MAAQRAARKQVARPVVVDESIDKADYNIWHHKPNRRKAEPKRAATHRCHPARDSGRTRGSDSGASFRCIDFARGICAAGYSCNYLHRVPTAQDEARAATDLSVDTFGRGKVTEARDNRLGAGSFERDCRTLYVNYSGAISHMQTGLQAKQLLEPEFAEWGPLERTHIVHDKRLAFVTYTQRSSAEFAKEAMAQQRVPGGDMEGFLDVRWANEDPNPRAQARVKRAHADAYSQAVARSVDELPEAAKRARLMDLHIQASTRARGHCASAPYYPDTSAQ
;
A
#
# COMPACT_ATOMS: atom_id res chain seq x y z
N MET A 1 12.57 -5.96 -29.54
CA MET A 1 12.42 -5.66 -28.09
C MET A 1 13.80 -5.71 -27.47
N ALA A 2 14.30 -4.61 -26.90
CA ALA A 2 15.60 -4.62 -26.25
C ALA A 2 15.61 -5.66 -25.12
N ALA A 3 16.63 -6.51 -25.05
CA ALA A 3 16.76 -7.51 -24.01
C ALA A 3 16.77 -6.81 -22.64
N GLN A 4 15.83 -7.15 -21.76
CA GLN A 4 15.81 -6.62 -20.41
C GLN A 4 17.10 -7.02 -19.69
N ARG A 5 17.84 -6.03 -19.19
CA ARG A 5 19.05 -6.24 -18.40
C ARG A 5 18.77 -7.12 -17.19
N ALA A 6 19.74 -7.91 -16.77
CA ALA A 6 19.66 -8.68 -15.53
C ALA A 6 19.60 -7.76 -14.30
N ALA A 7 18.86 -8.18 -13.27
CA ALA A 7 18.78 -7.42 -12.02
C ALA A 7 20.13 -7.41 -11.30
N ARG A 8 20.51 -6.24 -10.78
CA ARG A 8 21.78 -6.03 -10.09
C ARG A 8 21.74 -6.61 -8.66
N LYS A 9 22.87 -7.11 -8.18
CA LYS A 9 23.08 -7.38 -6.74
C LYS A 9 23.33 -6.06 -6.02
N GLN A 10 22.46 -5.68 -5.08
CA GLN A 10 22.55 -4.40 -4.38
C GLN A 10 23.64 -4.41 -3.31
N VAL A 11 23.82 -5.56 -2.67
CA VAL A 11 24.87 -5.82 -1.69
C VAL A 11 25.64 -7.08 -2.07
N ALA A 12 26.92 -7.17 -1.68
CA ALA A 12 27.75 -8.32 -2.00
C ALA A 12 27.36 -9.57 -1.19
N ARG A 13 26.89 -9.38 0.04
CA ARG A 13 26.47 -10.44 0.96
C ARG A 13 25.14 -10.05 1.61
N PRO A 14 24.29 -11.03 2.01
CA PRO A 14 23.08 -10.75 2.76
C PRO A 14 23.39 -9.95 4.02
N VAL A 15 22.60 -8.90 4.28
CA VAL A 15 22.70 -8.14 5.52
C VAL A 15 22.09 -8.97 6.63
N VAL A 16 22.91 -9.40 7.58
CA VAL A 16 22.49 -10.17 8.76
C VAL A 16 22.46 -9.23 9.96
N VAL A 17 21.48 -9.41 10.86
CA VAL A 17 21.41 -8.63 12.11
C VAL A 17 22.60 -9.02 12.98
N ASP A 18 23.26 -8.02 13.58
CA ASP A 18 24.52 -8.16 14.30
C ASP A 18 24.46 -9.22 15.40
N GLU A 19 25.46 -10.11 15.43
CA GLU A 19 25.58 -11.24 16.37
C GLU A 19 26.08 -10.79 17.76
N SER A 20 26.27 -9.49 17.98
CA SER A 20 26.83 -8.92 19.20
C SER A 20 25.93 -9.02 20.44
N ILE A 21 24.81 -9.77 20.38
CA ILE A 21 23.96 -10.03 21.54
C ILE A 21 24.59 -11.16 22.35
N ASP A 22 24.91 -10.89 23.62
CA ASP A 22 25.38 -11.91 24.55
C ASP A 22 24.43 -13.12 24.53
N LYS A 23 24.97 -14.30 24.20
CA LYS A 23 24.19 -15.55 24.04
C LYS A 23 23.33 -15.88 25.27
N ALA A 24 23.77 -15.45 26.46
CA ALA A 24 23.05 -15.63 27.72
C ALA A 24 21.75 -14.81 27.81
N ASP A 25 21.70 -13.66 27.13
CA ASP A 25 20.55 -12.74 27.15
C ASP A 25 19.68 -12.88 25.89
N TYR A 26 19.91 -13.89 25.04
CA TYR A 26 19.16 -14.12 23.81
C TYR A 26 18.11 -15.23 23.94
N ASN A 27 16.86 -14.90 23.63
CA ASN A 27 15.77 -15.87 23.54
C ASN A 27 15.76 -16.53 22.15
N ILE A 28 16.17 -17.80 22.08
CA ILE A 28 16.22 -18.58 20.84
C ILE A 28 14.85 -18.82 20.19
N TRP A 29 13.76 -18.89 20.97
CA TRP A 29 12.41 -19.17 20.44
C TRP A 29 11.77 -17.95 19.78
N HIS A 30 12.11 -16.76 20.27
CA HIS A 30 11.57 -15.50 19.77
C HIS A 30 12.58 -14.66 19.00
N HIS A 31 13.81 -15.15 18.86
CA HIS A 31 14.94 -14.47 18.25
C HIS A 31 15.11 -13.01 18.74
N LYS A 32 14.97 -12.81 20.05
CA LYS A 32 14.99 -11.48 20.69
C LYS A 32 15.77 -11.52 21.99
N PRO A 33 16.41 -10.42 22.40
CA PRO A 33 17.00 -10.34 23.73
C PRO A 33 15.90 -10.41 24.81
N ASN A 34 16.19 -11.11 25.91
CA ASN A 34 15.30 -11.24 27.08
C ASN A 34 15.03 -9.86 27.71
N ARG A 35 16.06 -9.00 27.76
CA ARG A 35 15.93 -7.61 28.18
C ARG A 35 15.68 -6.72 26.98
N ARG A 36 14.48 -6.12 26.92
CA ARG A 36 14.14 -5.10 25.93
C ARG A 36 14.88 -3.79 26.23
N LYS A 37 16.12 -3.64 25.75
CA LYS A 37 16.67 -2.30 25.55
C LYS A 37 16.01 -1.72 24.30
N ALA A 38 15.41 -0.54 24.41
CA ALA A 38 14.92 0.18 23.24
C ALA A 38 16.14 0.61 22.43
N GLU A 39 16.41 -0.09 21.33
CA GLU A 39 17.46 0.34 20.42
C GLU A 39 17.04 1.66 19.75
N PRO A 40 17.96 2.65 19.67
CA PRO A 40 17.67 3.86 18.93
C PRO A 40 17.46 3.50 17.45
N LYS A 41 16.34 3.97 16.88
CA LYS A 41 16.11 3.84 15.45
C LYS A 41 17.21 4.58 14.69
N ARG A 42 17.77 3.94 13.66
CA ARG A 42 18.80 4.52 12.78
C ARG A 42 18.28 4.60 11.36
N ALA A 43 18.86 5.53 10.59
CA ALA A 43 18.65 5.59 9.16
C ALA A 43 19.16 4.32 8.49
N ALA A 44 18.51 3.89 7.41
CA ALA A 44 18.94 2.77 6.60
C ALA A 44 20.29 3.07 5.92
N THR A 45 21.18 2.08 5.88
CA THR A 45 22.49 2.18 5.21
C THR A 45 22.38 2.11 3.69
N HIS A 46 21.35 1.42 3.19
CA HIS A 46 21.15 1.15 1.78
C HIS A 46 19.79 1.66 1.30
N ARG A 47 19.73 1.98 0.01
CA ARG A 47 18.53 2.41 -0.70
C ARG A 47 18.49 1.77 -2.08
N CYS A 48 17.30 1.35 -2.49
CA CYS A 48 17.08 0.86 -3.85
C CYS A 48 16.98 2.02 -4.85
N HIS A 49 17.61 1.86 -6.01
CA HIS A 49 17.42 2.76 -7.15
C HIS A 49 16.81 1.99 -8.32
N PRO A 50 15.48 2.11 -8.57
CA PRO A 50 14.80 1.35 -9.63
C PRO A 50 15.50 1.45 -10.99
N ALA A 51 15.94 2.65 -11.37
CA ALA A 51 16.62 2.91 -12.63
C ALA A 51 17.96 2.16 -12.78
N ARG A 52 18.59 1.69 -11.70
CA ARG A 52 19.87 0.95 -11.72
C ARG A 52 19.71 -0.52 -11.32
N ASP A 53 18.86 -0.80 -10.34
CA ASP A 53 18.80 -2.10 -9.69
C ASP A 53 17.73 -3.02 -10.31
N SER A 54 16.68 -2.44 -10.92
CA SER A 54 15.63 -3.24 -11.57
C SER A 54 16.16 -3.98 -12.80
N GLY A 55 15.64 -5.20 -12.99
CA GLY A 55 15.97 -6.02 -14.12
C GLY A 55 15.31 -7.40 -14.05
N ARG A 56 15.67 -8.24 -15.02
CA ARG A 56 15.23 -9.63 -15.12
C ARG A 56 15.79 -10.45 -13.95
N THR A 57 14.95 -11.31 -13.38
CA THR A 57 15.31 -12.25 -12.31
C THR A 57 14.85 -13.65 -12.66
N ARG A 58 15.34 -14.67 -11.95
CA ARG A 58 14.80 -16.03 -12.02
C ARG A 58 13.30 -16.06 -11.73
N GLY A 59 12.84 -15.24 -10.78
CA GLY A 59 11.41 -15.07 -10.51
C GLY A 59 10.64 -14.53 -11.71
N SER A 60 11.24 -13.64 -12.50
CA SER A 60 10.62 -13.13 -13.72
C SER A 60 10.48 -14.24 -14.77
N ASP A 61 11.48 -15.12 -14.87
CA ASP A 61 11.50 -16.25 -15.81
C ASP A 61 10.51 -17.35 -15.42
N SER A 62 10.35 -17.59 -14.12
CA SER A 62 9.40 -18.57 -13.60
C SER A 62 7.97 -18.04 -13.48
N GLY A 63 7.71 -16.78 -13.87
CA GLY A 63 6.38 -16.18 -13.77
C GLY A 63 5.92 -15.85 -12.35
N ALA A 64 6.84 -15.54 -11.44
CA ALA A 64 6.52 -15.14 -10.07
C ALA A 64 5.61 -13.90 -10.02
N SER A 65 4.69 -13.87 -9.05
CA SER A 65 3.73 -12.78 -8.86
C SER A 65 4.23 -11.68 -7.92
N PHE A 66 5.09 -12.03 -6.96
CA PHE A 66 5.47 -11.15 -5.86
C PHE A 66 6.84 -10.48 -6.05
N ARG A 67 7.00 -9.29 -5.48
CA ARG A 67 8.26 -8.55 -5.47
C ARG A 67 9.16 -8.99 -4.33
N CYS A 68 10.46 -8.81 -4.52
CA CYS A 68 11.42 -8.99 -3.44
C CYS A 68 11.34 -7.80 -2.47
N ILE A 69 11.13 -8.07 -1.19
CA ILE A 69 11.15 -7.02 -0.14
C ILE A 69 12.57 -6.47 0.07
N ASP A 70 13.59 -7.34 -0.01
CA ASP A 70 14.99 -6.94 0.11
C ASP A 70 15.40 -6.04 -1.05
N PHE A 71 14.85 -6.26 -2.24
CA PHE A 71 15.02 -5.39 -3.39
C PHE A 71 14.45 -4.00 -3.13
N ALA A 72 13.22 -3.90 -2.57
CA ALA A 72 12.61 -2.63 -2.22
C ALA A 72 13.47 -1.86 -1.19
N ARG A 73 14.03 -2.58 -0.21
CA ARG A 73 14.90 -2.03 0.84
C ARG A 73 16.33 -1.73 0.41
N GLY A 74 16.76 -2.14 -0.79
CA GLY A 74 18.11 -1.88 -1.27
C GLY A 74 19.17 -2.88 -0.80
N ILE A 75 18.78 -4.06 -0.31
CA ILE A 75 19.66 -5.02 0.37
C ILE A 75 19.66 -6.42 -0.27
N CYS A 76 19.11 -6.58 -1.48
CA CYS A 76 19.09 -7.88 -2.12
C CYS A 76 20.48 -8.30 -2.62
N ALA A 77 21.02 -9.39 -2.06
CA ALA A 77 22.30 -9.98 -2.48
C ALA A 77 22.18 -10.92 -3.70
N ALA A 78 20.97 -11.37 -4.04
CA ALA A 78 20.74 -12.36 -5.08
C ALA A 78 20.80 -11.75 -6.50
N GLY A 79 20.29 -10.54 -6.71
CA GLY A 79 20.19 -9.93 -8.03
C GLY A 79 19.41 -10.82 -9.01
N TYR A 80 20.00 -11.14 -10.17
CA TYR A 80 19.39 -12.04 -11.16
C TYR A 80 18.91 -13.38 -10.59
N SER A 81 19.64 -13.99 -9.65
CA SER A 81 19.26 -15.30 -9.10
C SER A 81 18.11 -15.25 -8.11
N CYS A 82 17.51 -14.08 -7.86
CA CYS A 82 16.36 -13.93 -6.97
C CYS A 82 15.11 -14.63 -7.54
N ASN A 83 14.38 -15.33 -6.67
CA ASN A 83 13.12 -16.01 -7.03
C ASN A 83 11.92 -15.05 -7.10
N TYR A 84 12.11 -13.79 -6.70
CA TYR A 84 11.08 -12.76 -6.71
C TYR A 84 11.39 -11.70 -7.78
N LEU A 85 10.41 -10.83 -8.05
CA LEU A 85 10.52 -9.79 -9.06
C LEU A 85 11.34 -8.59 -8.56
N HIS A 86 12.25 -8.07 -9.40
CA HIS A 86 13.02 -6.84 -9.15
C HIS A 86 12.57 -5.72 -10.08
N ARG A 87 11.35 -5.23 -9.88
CA ARG A 87 10.79 -4.06 -10.58
C ARG A 87 9.73 -3.39 -9.72
N VAL A 88 9.52 -2.11 -9.97
CA VAL A 88 8.40 -1.35 -9.39
C VAL A 88 7.07 -1.92 -9.92
N PRO A 89 6.00 -2.00 -9.11
CA PRO A 89 4.68 -2.43 -9.57
C PRO A 89 4.16 -1.57 -10.73
N THR A 90 3.56 -2.23 -11.72
CA THR A 90 2.92 -1.59 -12.88
C THR A 90 1.39 -1.69 -12.76
N ALA A 91 0.66 -0.95 -13.60
CA ALA A 91 -0.80 -1.03 -13.64
C ALA A 91 -1.35 -2.44 -13.91
N GLN A 92 -0.61 -3.27 -14.66
CA GLN A 92 -0.98 -4.67 -14.88
C GLN A 92 -0.79 -5.53 -13.62
N ASP A 93 0.21 -5.18 -12.80
CA ASP A 93 0.43 -5.84 -11.52
C ASP A 93 -0.68 -5.48 -10.52
N GLU A 94 -1.11 -4.22 -10.51
CA GLU A 94 -2.26 -3.76 -9.73
C GLU A 94 -3.55 -4.48 -10.14
N ALA A 95 -3.82 -4.61 -11.44
CA ALA A 95 -5.00 -5.32 -11.93
C ALA A 95 -5.02 -6.78 -11.48
N ARG A 96 -3.86 -7.44 -11.39
CA ARG A 96 -3.74 -8.78 -10.81
C ARG A 96 -3.89 -8.78 -9.30
N ALA A 97 -3.32 -7.79 -8.60
CA ALA A 97 -3.46 -7.66 -7.15
C ALA A 97 -4.88 -7.28 -6.71
N ALA A 98 -5.70 -6.74 -7.60
CA ALA A 98 -7.09 -6.41 -7.32
C ALA A 98 -7.98 -7.65 -7.13
N THR A 99 -7.57 -8.83 -7.62
CA THR A 99 -8.34 -10.07 -7.41
C THR A 99 -8.19 -10.64 -6.00
N ASP A 100 -7.07 -10.35 -5.33
CA ASP A 100 -6.79 -10.82 -3.97
C ASP A 100 -6.26 -9.68 -3.09
N LEU A 101 -7.09 -9.24 -2.15
CA LEU A 101 -6.74 -8.18 -1.19
C LEU A 101 -6.08 -8.72 0.08
N SER A 102 -6.02 -10.05 0.26
CA SER A 102 -5.53 -10.68 1.49
C SER A 102 -4.00 -10.67 1.61
N VAL A 103 -3.29 -10.43 0.51
CA VAL A 103 -1.83 -10.37 0.46
C VAL A 103 -1.35 -9.01 -0.07
N ASP A 104 -0.16 -8.59 0.36
CA ASP A 104 0.52 -7.43 -0.19
C ASP A 104 1.35 -7.79 -1.45
N THR A 105 1.94 -6.78 -2.07
CA THR A 105 2.79 -6.91 -3.27
C THR A 105 4.03 -7.81 -3.09
N PHE A 106 4.40 -8.08 -1.82
CA PHE A 106 5.51 -8.95 -1.43
C PHE A 106 5.04 -10.37 -1.04
N GLY A 107 3.74 -10.65 -1.08
CA GLY A 107 3.16 -11.95 -0.73
C GLY A 107 2.98 -12.17 0.77
N ARG A 108 3.05 -11.11 1.60
CA ARG A 108 2.78 -11.19 3.04
C ARG A 108 1.28 -11.10 3.28
N GLY A 109 0.76 -11.93 4.18
CA GLY A 109 -0.63 -11.87 4.60
C GLY A 109 -0.96 -10.56 5.33
N LYS A 110 -2.05 -9.93 4.94
CA LYS A 110 -2.65 -8.78 5.63
C LYS A 110 -3.49 -9.25 6.81
N VAL A 111 -3.71 -8.33 7.74
CA VAL A 111 -4.46 -8.60 8.99
C VAL A 111 -5.81 -7.88 8.99
N THR A 112 -6.62 -8.10 10.01
CA THR A 112 -7.84 -7.30 10.25
C THR A 112 -7.46 -5.91 10.78
N GLU A 113 -8.36 -4.93 10.66
CA GLU A 113 -8.11 -3.57 11.19
C GLU A 113 -7.80 -3.56 12.68
N ALA A 114 -8.50 -4.39 13.45
CA ALA A 114 -8.29 -4.49 14.90
C ALA A 114 -6.87 -4.93 15.28
N ARG A 115 -6.16 -5.65 14.39
CA ARG A 115 -4.80 -6.14 14.60
C ARG A 115 -3.74 -5.30 13.88
N ASP A 116 -4.13 -4.35 13.04
CA ASP A 116 -3.20 -3.56 12.24
C ASP A 116 -2.53 -2.45 13.08
N ASN A 117 -1.22 -2.57 13.25
CA ASN A 117 -0.38 -1.58 13.95
C ASN A 117 0.16 -0.47 13.02
N ARG A 118 -0.27 -0.43 11.76
CA ARG A 118 0.14 0.51 10.70
C ARG A 118 1.59 0.41 10.26
N LEU A 119 2.33 -0.57 10.77
CA LEU A 119 3.71 -0.85 10.42
C LEU A 119 3.84 -2.09 9.53
N GLY A 120 2.89 -3.02 9.58
CA GLY A 120 2.92 -4.28 8.83
C GLY A 120 2.49 -4.16 7.36
N ALA A 121 2.04 -5.28 6.78
CA ALA A 121 1.48 -5.33 5.43
C ALA A 121 0.19 -4.49 5.27
N GLY A 122 -0.45 -4.14 6.39
CA GLY A 122 -1.71 -3.40 6.44
C GLY A 122 -2.90 -4.33 6.60
N SER A 123 -4.09 -3.75 6.50
CA SER A 123 -5.36 -4.47 6.59
C SER A 123 -5.89 -4.89 5.23
N PHE A 124 -6.62 -6.01 5.18
CA PHE A 124 -7.38 -6.42 3.98
C PHE A 124 -8.80 -5.81 3.96
N GLU A 125 -9.29 -5.28 5.08
CA GLU A 125 -10.63 -4.68 5.18
C GLU A 125 -10.69 -3.28 4.53
N ARG A 126 -9.53 -2.64 4.36
CA ARG A 126 -9.41 -1.33 3.73
C ARG A 126 -8.40 -1.32 2.60
N ASP A 127 -8.78 -0.71 1.49
CA ASP A 127 -7.87 -0.42 0.38
C ASP A 127 -7.06 0.87 0.68
N CYS A 128 -6.07 0.76 1.58
CA CYS A 128 -5.25 1.89 1.94
C CYS A 128 -4.19 2.18 0.86
N ARG A 129 -4.33 3.32 0.19
CA ARG A 129 -3.38 3.84 -0.81
C ARG A 129 -2.56 5.04 -0.31
N THR A 130 -2.77 5.43 0.95
CA THR A 130 -2.16 6.62 1.54
C THR A 130 -1.14 6.25 2.61
N LEU A 131 0.06 6.80 2.47
CA LEU A 131 1.15 6.67 3.43
C LEU A 131 1.21 7.90 4.32
N TYR A 132 1.31 7.65 5.62
CA TYR A 132 1.74 8.63 6.60
C TYR A 132 3.27 8.68 6.58
N VAL A 133 3.81 9.88 6.45
CA VAL A 133 5.25 10.12 6.42
C VAL A 133 5.55 11.20 7.45
N ASN A 134 6.25 10.82 8.53
CA ASN A 134 6.84 11.80 9.43
C ASN A 134 8.23 12.16 8.93
N TYR A 135 8.42 13.44 8.58
CA TYR A 135 9.68 13.96 8.08
C TYR A 135 10.41 14.85 9.09
N SER A 136 9.91 14.94 10.33
CA SER A 136 10.51 15.75 11.40
C SER A 136 11.97 15.37 11.68
N GLY A 137 12.35 14.11 11.43
CA GLY A 137 13.73 13.66 11.59
C GLY A 137 14.60 13.94 10.37
N ALA A 138 14.05 13.97 9.16
CA ALA A 138 14.81 13.97 7.90
C ALA A 138 15.04 15.37 7.31
N ILE A 139 14.05 16.24 7.34
CA ILE A 139 14.09 17.58 6.70
C ILE A 139 13.48 18.61 7.65
N SER A 140 13.93 18.57 8.91
CA SER A 140 13.39 19.37 10.01
C SER A 140 13.57 20.87 9.78
N HIS A 141 14.67 21.25 9.15
CA HIS A 141 15.10 22.63 8.91
C HIS A 141 14.32 23.36 7.80
N MET A 142 13.41 22.68 7.09
CA MET A 142 12.58 23.31 6.06
C MET A 142 11.69 24.40 6.67
N GLN A 143 11.64 25.57 6.03
CA GLN A 143 10.90 26.72 6.53
C GLN A 143 9.44 26.73 6.08
N THR A 144 9.14 26.05 4.97
CA THR A 144 7.78 26.02 4.40
C THR A 144 7.35 24.60 4.01
N GLY A 145 6.03 24.37 4.02
CA GLY A 145 5.46 23.12 3.53
C GLY A 145 5.67 22.88 2.04
N LEU A 146 5.84 23.94 1.25
CA LEU A 146 6.12 23.83 -0.19
C LEU A 146 7.51 23.26 -0.46
N GLN A 147 8.53 23.73 0.27
CA GLN A 147 9.88 23.17 0.17
C GLN A 147 9.91 21.68 0.55
N ALA A 148 9.24 21.32 1.65
CA ALA A 148 9.11 19.91 2.04
C ALA A 148 8.41 19.07 0.96
N LYS A 149 7.37 19.62 0.33
CA LYS A 149 6.69 18.95 -0.80
C LYS A 149 7.64 18.73 -1.98
N GLN A 150 8.39 19.76 -2.38
CA GLN A 150 9.32 19.70 -3.51
C GLN A 150 10.43 18.66 -3.31
N LEU A 151 10.85 18.42 -2.06
CA LEU A 151 11.82 17.38 -1.73
C LEU A 151 11.19 15.99 -1.66
N LEU A 152 10.00 15.84 -1.09
CA LEU A 152 9.38 14.52 -0.91
C LEU A 152 8.74 13.98 -2.18
N GLU A 153 8.10 14.83 -2.99
CA GLU A 153 7.31 14.38 -4.14
C GLU A 153 8.14 13.61 -5.19
N PRO A 154 9.35 14.04 -5.60
CA PRO A 154 10.19 13.26 -6.52
C PRO A 154 10.58 11.90 -5.95
N GLU A 155 10.92 11.86 -4.65
CA GLU A 155 11.40 10.65 -3.97
C GLU A 155 10.31 9.57 -3.88
N PHE A 156 9.06 9.99 -3.72
CA PHE A 156 7.91 9.07 -3.74
C PHE A 156 7.44 8.76 -5.18
N ALA A 157 7.58 9.70 -6.13
CA ALA A 157 7.19 9.49 -7.52
C ALA A 157 7.98 8.36 -8.22
N GLU A 158 9.18 8.03 -7.76
CA GLU A 158 9.98 6.90 -8.28
C GLU A 158 9.28 5.53 -8.13
N TRP A 159 8.38 5.40 -7.16
CA TRP A 159 7.75 4.11 -6.81
C TRP A 159 6.36 3.91 -7.42
N GLY A 160 5.83 4.91 -8.11
CA GLY A 160 4.55 4.81 -8.81
C GLY A 160 3.83 6.14 -8.97
N PRO A 161 2.67 6.13 -9.67
CA PRO A 161 1.88 7.32 -9.90
C PRO A 161 1.26 7.84 -8.59
N LEU A 162 1.54 9.11 -8.29
CA LEU A 162 0.98 9.82 -7.16
C LEU A 162 -0.37 10.45 -7.53
N GLU A 163 -1.37 10.27 -6.68
CA GLU A 163 -2.67 10.95 -6.79
C GLU A 163 -2.64 12.30 -6.08
N ARG A 164 -2.11 12.33 -4.85
CA ARG A 164 -2.06 13.55 -4.03
C ARG A 164 -0.97 13.50 -2.98
N THR A 165 -0.22 14.59 -2.85
CA THR A 165 0.71 14.83 -1.73
C THR A 165 0.21 15.99 -0.89
N HIS A 166 -0.18 15.72 0.36
CA HIS A 166 -0.66 16.72 1.30
C HIS A 166 0.33 16.89 2.47
N ILE A 167 0.82 18.11 2.66
CA ILE A 167 1.78 18.43 3.72
C ILE A 167 1.07 19.16 4.86
N VAL A 168 1.22 18.65 6.08
CA VAL A 168 0.84 19.32 7.33
C VAL A 168 2.12 19.81 7.99
N HIS A 169 2.55 21.01 7.63
CA HIS A 169 3.86 21.54 7.97
C HIS A 169 4.07 21.70 9.49
N ASP A 170 3.06 22.21 10.20
CA ASP A 170 3.13 22.46 11.64
C ASP A 170 3.48 21.21 12.45
N LYS A 171 3.00 20.04 11.98
CA LYS A 171 3.26 18.75 12.61
C LYS A 171 4.43 17.99 11.97
N ARG A 172 5.04 18.56 10.93
CA ARG A 172 6.10 17.92 10.12
C ARG A 172 5.67 16.58 9.52
N LEU A 173 4.40 16.52 9.08
CA LEU A 173 3.77 15.32 8.52
C LEU A 173 3.45 15.51 7.04
N ALA A 174 3.55 14.43 6.29
CA ALA A 174 3.10 14.34 4.91
C ALA A 174 2.18 13.13 4.74
N PHE A 175 1.17 13.30 3.92
CA PHE A 175 0.27 12.24 3.47
C PHE A 175 0.44 12.07 1.97
N VAL A 176 0.97 10.93 1.57
CA VAL A 176 1.27 10.60 0.17
C VAL A 176 0.28 9.55 -0.29
N THR A 177 -0.65 9.93 -1.18
CA THR A 177 -1.65 9.04 -1.76
C THR A 177 -1.21 8.61 -3.15
N TYR A 178 -1.12 7.30 -3.37
CA TYR A 178 -0.86 6.70 -4.68
C TYR A 178 -2.16 6.38 -5.42
N THR A 179 -2.10 6.33 -6.74
CA THR A 179 -3.21 5.80 -7.54
C THR A 179 -3.37 4.29 -7.36
N GLN A 180 -2.26 3.56 -7.26
CA GLN A 180 -2.22 2.09 -7.18
C GLN A 180 -1.86 1.65 -5.75
N ARG A 181 -2.53 0.62 -5.24
CA ARG A 181 -2.25 0.04 -3.92
C ARG A 181 -0.87 -0.61 -3.87
N SER A 182 -0.53 -1.38 -4.89
CA SER A 182 0.75 -2.06 -4.97
C SER A 182 1.93 -1.09 -4.92
N SER A 183 1.81 0.10 -5.54
CA SER A 183 2.80 1.17 -5.42
C SER A 183 2.93 1.71 -3.99
N ALA A 184 1.82 1.90 -3.27
CA ALA A 184 1.85 2.36 -1.88
C ALA A 184 2.51 1.32 -0.95
N GLU A 185 2.17 0.05 -1.09
CA GLU A 185 2.77 -1.06 -0.35
C GLU A 185 4.28 -1.14 -0.62
N PHE A 186 4.68 -1.01 -1.89
CA PHE A 186 6.07 -1.04 -2.29
C PHE A 186 6.85 0.17 -1.74
N ALA A 187 6.32 1.37 -1.91
CA ALA A 187 6.92 2.62 -1.44
C ALA A 187 7.08 2.66 0.08
N LYS A 188 6.13 2.09 0.84
CA LYS A 188 6.22 1.99 2.29
C LYS A 188 7.48 1.27 2.74
N GLU A 189 7.77 0.10 2.15
CA GLU A 189 8.97 -0.67 2.51
C GLU A 189 10.25 -0.04 1.95
N ALA A 190 10.17 0.58 0.77
CA ALA A 190 11.33 1.22 0.14
C ALA A 190 11.78 2.49 0.85
N MET A 191 10.84 3.31 1.32
CA MET A 191 11.10 4.62 1.94
C MET A 191 11.16 4.59 3.47
N ALA A 192 10.89 3.44 4.10
CA ALA A 192 11.03 3.28 5.54
C ALA A 192 12.47 3.53 6.00
N GLN A 193 12.65 4.42 6.98
CA GLN A 193 13.94 4.79 7.56
C GLN A 193 14.96 5.33 6.54
N GLN A 194 14.51 5.80 5.37
CA GLN A 194 15.39 6.38 4.36
C GLN A 194 15.75 7.82 4.68
N ARG A 195 16.94 8.22 4.21
CA ARG A 195 17.38 9.61 4.19
C ARG A 195 16.84 10.30 2.94
N VAL A 196 16.53 11.59 3.07
CA VAL A 196 16.12 12.43 1.95
C VAL A 196 17.34 13.22 1.46
N PRO A 197 17.58 13.31 0.14
CA PRO A 197 18.60 14.19 -0.41
C PRO A 197 18.38 15.65 0.02
N GLY A 198 19.44 16.31 0.50
CA GLY A 198 19.33 17.67 1.04
C GLY A 198 18.73 17.75 2.46
N GLY A 199 18.52 16.61 3.11
CA GLY A 199 18.07 16.51 4.50
C GLY A 199 19.21 16.46 5.54
N ASP A 200 18.81 16.32 6.80
CA ASP A 200 19.68 16.21 7.96
C ASP A 200 20.50 14.90 7.88
N MET A 201 21.80 14.93 8.21
CA MET A 201 22.70 13.79 7.97
C MET A 201 22.32 12.50 8.72
N GLU A 202 21.78 12.62 9.93
CA GLU A 202 21.33 11.47 10.74
C GLU A 202 19.83 11.21 10.61
N GLY A 203 19.14 12.12 9.93
CA GLY A 203 17.70 12.15 9.80
C GLY A 203 17.14 11.04 8.93
N PHE A 204 15.96 10.54 9.27
CA PHE A 204 15.26 9.54 8.48
C PHE A 204 13.75 9.76 8.47
N LEU A 205 13.09 9.19 7.45
CA LEU A 205 11.64 9.17 7.31
C LEU A 205 11.03 8.02 8.10
N ASP A 206 9.95 8.30 8.85
CA ASP A 206 9.11 7.27 9.45
C ASP A 206 7.83 7.13 8.63
N VAL A 207 7.74 6.02 7.89
CA VAL A 207 6.68 5.75 6.92
C VAL A 207 5.75 4.67 7.46
N ARG A 208 4.45 4.96 7.51
CA ARG A 208 3.41 4.09 8.08
C ARG A 208 2.14 4.15 7.24
N TRP A 209 1.23 3.20 7.45
CA TRP A 209 -0.11 3.30 6.88
C TRP A 209 -0.88 4.47 7.49
N ALA A 210 -1.51 5.28 6.64
CA ALA A 210 -2.32 6.40 7.10
C ALA A 210 -3.61 5.91 7.77
N ASN A 211 -4.12 6.73 8.70
CA ASN A 211 -5.50 6.66 9.13
C ASN A 211 -6.42 7.26 8.06
N GLU A 212 -7.71 6.97 8.18
CA GLU A 212 -8.73 7.70 7.43
C GLU A 212 -8.66 9.20 7.74
N ASP A 213 -8.85 10.01 6.70
CA ASP A 213 -8.83 11.46 6.83
C ASP A 213 -10.06 11.90 7.65
N PRO A 214 -9.88 12.57 8.80
CA PRO A 214 -11.00 13.04 9.61
C PRO A 214 -11.79 14.17 8.94
N ASN A 215 -11.28 14.79 7.87
CA ASN A 215 -11.96 15.87 7.17
C ASN A 215 -13.25 15.36 6.50
N PRO A 216 -14.43 15.93 6.84
CA PRO A 216 -15.71 15.52 6.23
C PRO A 216 -15.73 15.62 4.71
N ARG A 217 -15.03 16.60 4.12
CA ARG A 217 -14.92 16.75 2.65
C ARG A 217 -14.12 15.60 2.03
N ALA A 218 -13.08 15.13 2.71
CA ALA A 218 -12.30 13.98 2.25
C ALA A 218 -13.10 12.69 2.35
N GLN A 219 -13.82 12.48 3.46
CA GLN A 219 -14.73 11.35 3.64
C GLN A 219 -15.84 11.33 2.59
N ALA A 220 -16.46 12.48 2.31
CA ALA A 220 -17.48 12.60 1.27
C ALA A 220 -16.92 12.29 -0.13
N ARG A 221 -15.70 12.73 -0.44
CA ARG A 221 -15.01 12.42 -1.70
C ARG A 221 -14.76 10.92 -1.84
N VAL A 222 -14.25 10.29 -0.79
CA VAL A 222 -13.99 8.83 -0.76
C VAL A 222 -15.30 8.06 -0.91
N LYS A 223 -16.33 8.41 -0.14
CA LYS A 223 -17.67 7.80 -0.24
C LYS A 223 -18.25 7.92 -1.65
N ARG A 224 -18.12 9.09 -2.29
CA ARG A 224 -18.54 9.30 -3.69
C ARG A 224 -17.75 8.42 -4.65
N ALA A 225 -16.43 8.38 -4.53
CA ALA A 225 -15.59 7.53 -5.36
C ALA A 225 -15.94 6.04 -5.23
N HIS A 226 -16.24 5.56 -4.01
CA HIS A 226 -16.72 4.19 -3.80
C HIS A 226 -18.11 3.95 -4.41
N ALA A 227 -19.03 4.91 -4.32
CA ALA A 227 -20.34 4.81 -4.94
C ALA A 227 -20.24 4.75 -6.49
N ASP A 228 -19.39 5.59 -7.07
CA ASP A 228 -19.10 5.62 -8.50
C ASP A 228 -18.46 4.31 -8.94
N ALA A 229 -17.46 3.80 -8.22
CA ALA A 229 -16.83 2.50 -8.50
C ALA A 229 -17.83 1.33 -8.40
N TYR A 230 -18.70 1.34 -7.38
CA TYR A 230 -19.76 0.34 -7.23
C TYR A 230 -20.74 0.37 -8.41
N SER A 231 -21.22 1.57 -8.79
CA SER A 231 -22.13 1.71 -9.93
C SER A 231 -21.51 1.23 -11.25
N GLN A 232 -20.23 1.53 -11.48
CA GLN A 232 -19.50 1.05 -12.65
C GLN A 232 -19.31 -0.47 -12.63
N ALA A 233 -19.00 -1.06 -11.46
CA ALA A 233 -18.87 -2.50 -11.32
C ALA A 233 -20.20 -3.23 -11.59
N VAL A 234 -21.33 -2.66 -11.12
CA VAL A 234 -22.67 -3.18 -11.42
C VAL A 234 -22.99 -3.03 -12.91
N ALA A 235 -22.66 -1.91 -13.54
CA ALA A 235 -22.90 -1.72 -14.97
C ALA A 235 -22.10 -2.75 -15.80
N ARG A 236 -20.82 -2.94 -15.49
CA ARG A 236 -19.97 -3.95 -16.14
C ARG A 236 -20.50 -5.37 -15.95
N SER A 237 -20.92 -5.73 -14.73
CA SER A 237 -21.45 -7.07 -14.47
C SER A 237 -22.76 -7.33 -15.21
N VAL A 238 -23.59 -6.30 -15.45
CA VAL A 238 -24.79 -6.40 -16.29
C VAL A 238 -24.43 -6.52 -17.77
N ASP A 239 -23.40 -5.80 -18.23
CA ASP A 239 -22.96 -5.86 -19.62
C ASP A 239 -22.32 -7.20 -20.01
N GLU A 240 -21.68 -7.88 -19.06
CA GLU A 240 -21.07 -9.21 -19.23
C GLU A 240 -22.10 -10.36 -19.30
N LEU A 241 -23.37 -10.12 -18.97
CA LEU A 241 -24.41 -11.15 -19.00
C LEU A 241 -24.80 -11.54 -20.44
N PRO A 242 -25.18 -12.81 -20.67
CA PRO A 242 -25.83 -13.21 -21.91
C PRO A 242 -27.09 -12.37 -22.18
N GLU A 243 -27.37 -12.08 -23.45
CA GLU A 243 -28.39 -11.12 -23.89
C GLU A 243 -29.77 -11.31 -23.25
N ALA A 244 -30.22 -12.57 -23.09
CA ALA A 244 -31.49 -12.89 -22.42
C ALA A 244 -31.49 -12.53 -20.93
N ALA A 245 -30.41 -12.85 -20.21
CA ALA A 245 -30.24 -12.54 -18.79
C ALA A 245 -30.04 -11.04 -18.56
N LYS A 246 -29.33 -10.36 -19.47
CA LYS A 246 -29.15 -8.90 -19.47
C LYS A 246 -30.49 -8.17 -19.54
N ARG A 247 -31.38 -8.57 -20.45
CA ARG A 247 -32.73 -8.00 -20.59
C ARG A 247 -33.56 -8.18 -19.32
N ALA A 248 -33.59 -9.38 -18.77
CA ALA A 248 -34.29 -9.66 -17.51
C ALA A 248 -33.74 -8.80 -16.36
N ARG A 249 -32.42 -8.70 -16.23
CA ARG A 249 -31.77 -7.89 -15.19
C ARG A 249 -32.08 -6.41 -15.31
N LEU A 250 -32.10 -5.86 -16.53
CA LEU A 250 -32.48 -4.47 -16.79
C LEU A 250 -33.96 -4.22 -16.46
N MET A 251 -34.85 -5.17 -16.77
CA MET A 251 -36.27 -5.10 -16.38
C MET A 251 -36.43 -5.09 -14.86
N ASP A 252 -35.73 -5.95 -14.13
CA ASP A 252 -35.75 -5.99 -12.67
C ASP A 252 -35.25 -4.67 -12.06
N LEU A 253 -34.15 -4.12 -12.56
CA LEU A 253 -33.60 -2.83 -12.11
C LEU A 253 -34.59 -1.69 -12.35
N HIS A 254 -35.30 -1.71 -13.49
CA HIS A 254 -36.35 -0.73 -13.80
C HIS A 254 -37.54 -0.84 -12.82
N ILE A 255 -38.01 -2.06 -12.54
CA ILE A 255 -39.09 -2.31 -11.57
C ILE A 255 -38.65 -1.85 -10.17
N GLN A 256 -37.42 -2.15 -9.74
CA GLN A 256 -36.87 -1.71 -8.44
C GLN A 256 -36.74 -0.19 -8.34
N ALA A 257 -36.33 0.48 -9.42
CA ALA A 257 -36.28 1.94 -9.45
C ALA A 257 -37.69 2.55 -9.35
N SER A 258 -38.66 1.99 -10.07
CA SER A 258 -40.06 2.47 -10.04
C SER A 258 -40.72 2.27 -8.68
N THR A 259 -40.42 1.16 -7.98
CA THR A 259 -40.93 0.87 -6.64
C THR A 259 -40.27 1.73 -5.57
N ARG A 260 -38.95 2.01 -5.66
CA ARG A 260 -38.28 2.99 -4.79
C ARG A 260 -38.79 4.42 -4.98
N ALA A 261 -39.08 4.82 -6.21
CA ALA A 261 -39.66 6.13 -6.50
C ALA A 261 -41.10 6.26 -5.94
N ARG A 262 -41.89 5.18 -5.98
CA ARG A 262 -43.22 5.11 -5.35
C ARG A 262 -43.17 4.94 -3.83
N GLY A 263 -42.06 4.43 -3.28
CA GLY A 263 -41.88 4.15 -1.85
C GLY A 263 -41.68 5.38 -0.96
N HIS A 264 -41.55 6.59 -1.51
CA HIS A 264 -41.65 7.83 -0.72
C HIS A 264 -43.10 8.17 -0.31
N CYS A 265 -44.09 7.35 -0.67
CA CYS A 265 -45.48 7.50 -0.21
C CYS A 265 -46.21 6.18 0.18
N ALA A 266 -45.50 5.07 0.41
CA ALA A 266 -46.15 3.80 0.78
C ALA A 266 -45.67 3.26 2.13
N SER A 267 -46.62 3.18 3.06
CA SER A 267 -46.54 2.54 4.38
C SER A 267 -45.87 1.16 4.36
N ALA A 268 -45.17 0.85 5.46
CA ALA A 268 -44.53 -0.43 5.71
C ALA A 268 -45.47 -1.63 5.45
N PRO A 269 -44.96 -2.77 4.94
CA PRO A 269 -45.75 -3.97 4.80
C PRO A 269 -46.23 -4.45 6.18
N TYR A 270 -47.56 -4.49 6.35
CA TYR A 270 -48.25 -5.05 7.51
C TYR A 270 -47.82 -6.50 7.72
N TYR A 271 -47.09 -6.77 8.80
CA TYR A 271 -46.80 -8.12 9.25
C TYR A 271 -48.01 -8.62 10.05
N PRO A 272 -48.69 -9.71 9.64
CA PRO A 272 -49.83 -10.21 10.39
C PRO A 272 -49.38 -10.78 11.74
N ASP A 273 -50.07 -10.38 12.80
CA ASP A 273 -49.82 -10.82 14.17
C ASP A 273 -50.16 -12.32 14.31
N THR A 274 -49.18 -13.13 14.67
CA THR A 274 -49.30 -14.59 14.83
C THR A 274 -49.54 -15.01 16.29
N SER A 275 -50.00 -14.11 17.16
CA SER A 275 -50.20 -14.38 18.59
C SER A 275 -51.45 -15.19 18.95
N ALA A 276 -52.11 -15.84 17.99
CA ALA A 276 -53.22 -16.74 18.24
C ALA A 276 -53.01 -18.11 17.55
N GLN A 277 -52.23 -18.98 18.18
CA GLN A 277 -52.25 -20.44 18.03
C GLN A 277 -52.11 -21.10 19.39
#